data_AF-A0A7C5RHR7-F1
#
_entry.id   AF-A0A7C5RHR7-F1
#
_cell.length_a   1.000
_cell.length_b   1.000
_cell.length_c   1.000
_cell.angle_alpha   90.00
_cell.angle_beta   90.00
_cell.angle_gamma   90.00
#
_symmetry.space_group_name_H-M   'P 1'
#
loop_
_entity.id
_entity.type
_entity.pdbx_description
1 polymer ?
#
loop_
_entity_poly.entity_id
_entity_poly.type
_entity_poly.pdbx_seq_one_letter_code
_entity_poly.pdbx_strand_id
1 'polypeptide(L)'
;NIKSKTITIWGISFKAGTDDIRESPVLKIIPILLKEEANLIIYDPKATKNFKNQYPQYSINPSIKITENIEESVVNSNLILITNDWEEYKKVNFSKIYELMETPIIIDGRNILNYNEIIEYGFEYYRIGVNYEST
;
A
#
# COMPACT_ATOMS: atom_id res chain seq x y z
N ASN A 1 1.23 -1.36 -17.40
CA ASN A 1 1.93 -0.06 -17.53
C ASN A 1 1.50 0.81 -16.35
N ILE A 2 2.45 1.28 -15.53
CA ILE A 2 2.17 2.04 -14.28
C ILE A 2 2.68 3.49 -14.33
N LYS A 3 3.13 3.96 -15.49
CA LYS A 3 3.60 5.33 -15.66
C LYS A 3 2.53 6.33 -15.25
N SER A 4 2.92 7.28 -14.39
CA SER A 4 2.05 8.32 -13.82
C SER A 4 0.87 7.81 -12.98
N LYS A 5 0.78 6.50 -12.71
CA LYS A 5 -0.22 5.94 -11.80
C LYS A 5 0.20 6.17 -10.36
N THR A 6 -0.78 6.36 -9.49
CA THR A 6 -0.56 6.53 -8.05
C THR A 6 -0.71 5.18 -7.34
N ILE A 7 0.35 4.73 -6.70
CA ILE A 7 0.40 3.47 -5.96
C ILE A 7 0.52 3.79 -4.47
N THR A 8 -0.51 3.42 -3.72
CA THR A 8 -0.47 3.44 -2.26
C THR A 8 0.27 2.21 -1.77
N ILE A 9 1.20 2.38 -0.83
CA ILE A 9 1.83 1.29 -0.11
C ILE A 9 1.34 1.31 1.32
N TRP A 10 0.64 0.24 1.71
CA TRP A 10 0.31 -0.07 3.10
C TRP A 10 1.36 -1.01 3.66
N GLY A 11 2.14 -0.47 4.59
CA GLY A 11 3.17 -1.19 5.31
C GLY A 11 4.54 -0.65 4.98
N ILE A 12 5.29 -0.24 6.01
CA ILE A 12 6.68 0.22 5.92
C ILE A 12 7.56 -0.64 6.81
N SER A 13 7.06 -1.05 7.98
CA SER A 13 7.76 -1.96 8.88
C SER A 13 7.92 -3.34 8.26
N PHE A 14 8.99 -4.07 8.63
CA PHE A 14 9.25 -5.41 8.08
C PHE A 14 8.18 -6.45 8.46
N LYS A 15 7.44 -6.20 9.55
CA LYS A 15 6.28 -6.97 10.02
C LYS A 15 5.39 -6.11 10.92
N ALA A 16 4.15 -6.54 11.14
CA ALA A 16 3.27 -5.88 12.11
C ALA A 16 3.83 -5.90 13.54
N GLY A 17 3.43 -4.90 14.33
CA GLY A 17 3.76 -4.78 15.75
C GLY A 17 5.06 -4.03 16.06
N THR A 18 5.81 -3.57 15.05
CA THR A 18 7.08 -2.85 15.22
C THR A 18 7.18 -1.67 14.26
N ASP A 19 8.00 -0.68 14.59
CA ASP A 19 8.39 0.41 13.71
C ASP A 19 9.75 0.15 13.03
N ASP A 20 10.31 -1.05 13.16
CA ASP A 20 11.58 -1.43 12.55
C ASP A 20 11.44 -1.62 11.04
N ILE A 21 12.31 -0.96 10.29
CA ILE A 21 12.28 -0.84 8.83
C ILE A 21 13.46 -1.60 8.21
N ARG A 22 14.39 -2.11 9.04
CA ARG A 22 15.52 -2.92 8.56
C ARG A 22 14.96 -4.14 7.82
N GLU A 23 15.50 -4.40 6.64
CA GLU A 23 15.04 -5.47 5.74
C GLU A 23 13.58 -5.36 5.26
N SER A 24 12.94 -4.19 5.41
CA SER A 24 11.60 -3.99 4.90
C SER A 24 11.54 -4.18 3.38
N PRO A 25 10.57 -4.95 2.84
CA PRO A 25 10.41 -5.15 1.41
C PRO A 25 10.18 -3.81 0.68
N VAL A 26 9.59 -2.82 1.35
CA VAL A 26 9.32 -1.50 0.79
C VAL A 26 10.56 -0.76 0.33
N LEU A 27 11.71 -0.96 0.99
CA LEU A 27 12.96 -0.32 0.59
C LEU A 27 13.46 -0.79 -0.78
N LYS A 28 13.06 -1.99 -1.21
CA LYS A 28 13.35 -2.53 -2.54
C LYS A 28 12.25 -2.19 -3.55
N ILE A 29 11.00 -2.09 -3.10
CA ILE A 29 9.84 -1.81 -3.95
C ILE A 29 9.82 -0.36 -4.44
N ILE A 30 10.01 0.61 -3.55
CA ILE A 30 9.99 2.05 -3.87
C ILE A 30 10.85 2.40 -5.10
N PRO A 31 12.16 2.06 -5.15
CA PRO A 31 13.00 2.43 -6.29
C PRO A 31 12.56 1.77 -7.60
N ILE A 32 11.98 0.57 -7.54
CA ILE A 32 11.45 -0.12 -8.74
C ILE A 32 10.24 0.65 -9.29
N LEU A 33 9.30 1.02 -8.43
CA LEU A 33 8.09 1.74 -8.86
C LEU A 33 8.42 3.16 -9.38
N LEU A 34 9.34 3.87 -8.72
CA LEU A 34 9.79 5.18 -9.18
C LEU A 34 10.51 5.12 -10.54
N LYS A 35 11.28 4.06 -10.79
CA LYS A 35 11.94 3.83 -12.09
C LYS A 35 10.92 3.70 -13.23
N GLU A 36 9.74 3.18 -12.94
CA GLU A 36 8.62 3.07 -13.87
C GLU A 36 7.74 4.35 -13.91
N GLU A 37 8.23 5.46 -13.34
CA GLU A 37 7.56 6.77 -13.32
C GLU A 37 6.21 6.77 -12.60
N ALA A 38 6.01 5.87 -11.61
CA ALA A 38 4.83 5.88 -10.75
C ALA A 38 4.94 6.94 -9.64
N ASN A 39 3.78 7.45 -9.20
CA ASN A 39 3.66 8.25 -7.97
C ASN A 39 3.35 7.32 -6.80
N LEU A 40 3.89 7.61 -5.62
CA LEU A 40 3.72 6.78 -4.43
C LEU A 40 3.05 7.54 -3.31
N ILE A 41 2.15 6.86 -2.59
CA ILE A 41 1.67 7.33 -1.29
C ILE A 41 1.97 6.23 -0.26
N ILE A 42 2.74 6.56 0.78
CA ILE A 42 3.27 5.56 1.71
C ILE A 42 2.67 5.78 3.09
N TYR A 43 2.16 4.69 3.68
CA TYR A 43 1.53 4.68 5.00
C TYR A 43 1.88 3.42 5.79
N ASP A 44 2.18 3.58 7.08
CA ASP A 44 2.25 2.51 8.06
C ASP A 44 1.72 2.99 9.42
N PRO A 45 0.93 2.17 10.16
CA PRO A 45 0.37 2.55 11.45
C PRO A 45 1.39 3.01 12.50
N LYS A 46 2.63 2.50 12.47
CA LYS A 46 3.67 2.83 13.47
C LYS A 46 4.99 3.29 12.89
N ALA A 47 5.36 2.85 11.69
CA ALA A 47 6.67 3.11 11.12
C ALA A 47 6.76 4.44 10.35
N THR A 48 5.65 5.14 10.06
CA THR A 48 5.65 6.34 9.22
C THR A 48 6.63 7.43 9.70
N LYS A 49 6.65 7.75 10.99
CA LYS A 49 7.56 8.77 11.55
C LYS A 49 9.01 8.32 11.48
N ASN A 50 9.28 7.07 11.87
CA ASN A 50 10.62 6.49 11.81
C ASN A 50 11.16 6.45 10.37
N PHE A 51 10.31 6.13 9.40
CA PHE A 51 10.64 6.12 7.99
C PHE A 51 11.04 7.49 7.45
N LYS A 52 10.28 8.54 7.79
CA LYS A 52 10.63 9.92 7.44
C LYS A 52 12.00 10.32 8.00
N ASN A 53 12.33 9.88 9.21
CA ASN A 53 13.60 10.20 9.88
C ASN A 53 14.78 9.43 9.28
N GLN A 54 14.63 8.13 9.02
CA GLN A 54 15.70 7.28 8.49
C GLN A 54 15.92 7.45 6.99
N TYR A 55 14.87 7.80 6.24
CA TYR A 55 14.90 7.95 4.78
C TYR A 55 14.35 9.31 4.33
N PRO A 56 14.96 10.43 4.77
CA PRO A 56 14.46 11.77 4.47
C PRO A 56 14.45 12.09 2.97
N GLN A 57 15.25 11.41 2.16
CA GLN A 57 15.26 11.54 0.70
C GLN A 57 13.91 11.20 0.06
N TYR A 58 13.12 10.30 0.67
CA TYR A 58 11.78 9.99 0.17
C TYR A 58 10.76 11.08 0.52
N SER A 59 10.96 11.80 1.63
CA SER A 59 10.09 12.92 2.03
C SER A 59 10.23 14.14 1.11
N ILE A 60 11.37 14.32 0.44
CA ILE A 60 11.63 15.44 -0.48
C ILE A 60 11.43 15.07 -1.95
N ASN A 61 11.11 13.80 -2.24
CA ASN A 61 10.88 13.36 -3.61
C ASN A 61 9.47 13.81 -4.08
N PRO A 62 9.34 14.57 -5.18
CA PRO A 62 8.05 15.10 -5.63
C PRO A 62 7.03 14.03 -6.05
N SER A 63 7.50 12.82 -6.36
CA SER A 63 6.65 11.68 -6.71
C SER A 63 6.24 10.83 -5.51
N ILE A 64 6.59 11.22 -4.28
CA ILE A 64 6.25 10.48 -3.06
C ILE A 64 5.52 11.38 -2.07
N LYS A 65 4.37 10.92 -1.60
CA LYS A 65 3.68 11.44 -0.42
C LYS A 65 3.81 10.44 0.72
N ILE A 66 4.14 10.89 1.93
CA ILE A 66 4.17 10.04 3.12
C ILE A 66 3.17 10.59 4.14
N THR A 67 2.12 9.84 4.43
CA THR A 67 1.03 10.25 5.32
C THR A 67 0.92 9.34 6.54
N GLU A 68 0.38 9.87 7.64
CA GLU A 68 0.05 9.15 8.86
C GLU A 68 -1.45 8.79 8.94
N ASN A 69 -2.22 9.10 7.88
CA ASN A 69 -3.65 8.83 7.79
C ASN A 69 -3.92 7.84 6.65
N ILE A 70 -4.61 6.75 6.95
CA ILE A 70 -4.88 5.68 5.99
C ILE A 70 -5.84 6.11 4.87
N GLU A 71 -6.83 6.95 5.15
CA GLU A 71 -7.76 7.45 4.13
C GLU A 71 -7.06 8.41 3.18
N GLU A 72 -6.22 9.32 3.71
CA GLU A 72 -5.38 10.20 2.88
C GLU A 72 -4.38 9.41 2.01
N SER A 73 -4.05 8.19 2.41
CA SER A 73 -3.10 7.36 1.70
C SER A 73 -3.64 6.84 0.37
N VAL A 74 -4.97 6.78 0.22
CA VAL A 74 -5.65 6.15 -0.93
C VAL A 74 -6.33 7.15 -1.87
N VAL A 75 -6.37 8.44 -1.51
CA VAL A 75 -6.99 9.49 -2.33
C VAL A 75 -6.38 9.50 -3.74
N ASN A 76 -7.23 9.38 -4.75
CA ASN A 76 -6.88 9.32 -6.19
C ASN A 76 -5.86 8.22 -6.52
N SER A 77 -5.78 7.18 -5.69
CA SER A 77 -4.84 6.08 -5.92
C SER A 77 -5.42 5.04 -6.87
N ASN A 78 -4.55 4.42 -7.68
CA ASN A 78 -4.94 3.39 -8.64
C ASN A 78 -4.69 1.96 -8.13
N LEU A 79 -3.91 1.83 -7.05
CA LEU A 79 -3.51 0.54 -6.51
C LEU A 79 -3.13 0.72 -5.03
N ILE A 80 -3.61 -0.18 -4.18
CA ILE A 80 -3.06 -0.41 -2.83
C ILE A 80 -2.18 -1.66 -2.88
N LEU A 81 -0.92 -1.53 -2.45
CA LEU A 81 0.01 -2.63 -2.25
C LEU A 81 0.21 -2.86 -0.74
N ILE A 82 -0.23 -4.02 -0.25
CA ILE A 82 -0.07 -4.41 1.16
C ILE A 82 1.20 -5.24 1.30
N THR A 83 2.12 -4.79 2.15
CA THR A 83 3.46 -5.40 2.29
C THR A 83 3.73 -6.01 3.67
N ASN A 84 2.90 -5.69 4.67
CA ASN A 84 2.93 -6.27 6.01
C ASN A 84 1.51 -6.51 6.52
N ASP A 85 1.40 -7.12 7.71
CA ASP A 85 0.21 -7.80 8.19
C ASP A 85 -0.46 -7.12 9.39
N TRP A 86 -0.56 -5.78 9.36
CA TRP A 86 -1.25 -5.05 10.42
C TRP A 86 -2.75 -5.39 10.46
N GLU A 87 -3.27 -5.69 11.67
CA GLU A 87 -4.70 -5.96 11.88
C GLU A 87 -5.56 -4.71 11.63
N GLU A 88 -4.97 -3.52 11.74
CA GLU A 88 -5.57 -2.23 11.44
C GLU A 88 -6.10 -2.17 10.01
N TYR A 89 -5.43 -2.82 9.04
CA TYR A 89 -5.87 -2.85 7.64
C TYR A 89 -7.19 -3.61 7.45
N LYS A 90 -7.46 -4.62 8.26
CA LYS A 90 -8.71 -5.40 8.21
C LYS A 90 -9.90 -4.65 8.79
N LYS A 91 -9.65 -3.58 9.56
CA LYS A 91 -10.68 -2.80 10.26
C LYS A 91 -11.06 -1.52 9.53
N VAL A 92 -10.49 -1.30 8.36
CA VAL A 92 -10.73 -0.11 7.55
C VAL A 92 -12.13 -0.17 6.95
N ASN A 93 -12.78 0.99 6.83
CA ASN A 93 -14.02 1.10 6.08
C ASN A 93 -13.72 1.02 4.56
N PHE A 94 -13.74 -0.19 4.00
CA PHE A 94 -13.41 -0.41 2.59
C PHE A 94 -14.40 0.23 1.62
N SER A 95 -15.67 0.41 2.00
CA SER A 95 -16.60 1.23 1.21
C SER A 95 -16.08 2.65 1.05
N LYS A 96 -15.49 3.23 2.11
CA LYS A 96 -14.92 4.57 2.03
C LYS A 96 -13.62 4.59 1.21
N ILE A 97 -12.77 3.58 1.39
CA ILE A 97 -11.52 3.46 0.61
C ILE A 97 -11.83 3.36 -0.88
N TYR A 98 -12.84 2.58 -1.25
CA TYR A 98 -13.29 2.43 -2.64
C TYR A 98 -13.66 3.78 -3.26
N GLU A 99 -14.46 4.59 -2.57
CA GLU A 99 -14.86 5.93 -3.03
C GLU A 99 -13.70 6.92 -3.19
N LEU A 100 -12.63 6.75 -2.40
CA LEU A 100 -11.48 7.66 -2.41
C LEU A 100 -10.48 7.34 -3.54
N MET A 101 -10.52 6.12 -4.07
CA MET A 101 -9.58 5.65 -5.08
C MET A 101 -10.02 6.05 -6.50
N GLU A 102 -9.05 6.30 -7.36
CA GLU A 102 -9.27 6.49 -8.81
C GLU A 102 -9.51 5.15 -9.51
N THR A 103 -8.80 4.11 -9.06
CA THR A 103 -8.99 2.74 -9.57
C THR A 103 -8.88 1.78 -8.39
N PRO A 104 -9.95 1.06 -8.02
CA PRO A 104 -10.00 0.27 -6.80
C PRO A 104 -9.32 -1.09 -6.97
N ILE A 105 -7.99 -1.09 -7.07
CA ILE A 105 -7.18 -2.31 -7.15
C ILE A 105 -6.44 -2.52 -5.83
N ILE A 106 -6.45 -3.75 -5.31
CA ILE A 106 -5.65 -4.17 -4.16
C ILE A 106 -4.76 -5.35 -4.57
N ILE A 107 -3.46 -5.24 -4.30
CA ILE A 107 -2.51 -6.35 -4.29
C ILE A 107 -2.10 -6.60 -2.84
N ASP A 108 -2.52 -7.75 -2.30
CA ASP A 108 -2.20 -8.17 -0.95
C ASP A 108 -1.08 -9.23 -0.96
N GLY A 109 0.13 -8.79 -0.60
CA GLY A 109 1.30 -9.65 -0.46
C GLY A 109 1.29 -10.53 0.78
N ARG A 110 0.33 -10.34 1.69
CA ARG A 110 0.25 -11.02 2.99
C ARG A 110 -1.03 -11.83 3.15
N ASN A 111 -1.96 -11.74 2.20
CA ASN A 111 -3.24 -12.44 2.18
C ASN A 111 -4.04 -12.25 3.47
N ILE A 112 -4.05 -11.03 4.00
CA ILE A 112 -4.68 -10.66 5.28
C ILE A 112 -6.13 -10.22 5.13
N LEU A 113 -6.55 -9.75 3.95
CA LEU A 113 -7.93 -9.31 3.74
C LEU A 113 -8.82 -10.48 3.29
N ASN A 114 -10.08 -10.45 3.73
CA ASN A 114 -11.08 -11.43 3.32
C ASN A 114 -11.44 -11.23 1.84
N TYR A 115 -11.27 -12.28 1.03
CA TYR A 115 -11.48 -12.21 -0.41
C TYR A 115 -12.91 -11.82 -0.79
N ASN A 116 -13.92 -12.50 -0.24
CA ASN A 116 -15.31 -12.27 -0.63
C ASN A 116 -15.75 -10.84 -0.27
N GLU A 117 -15.37 -10.39 0.92
CA GLU A 117 -15.69 -9.04 1.40
C GLU A 117 -15.10 -7.96 0.47
N ILE A 118 -13.82 -8.08 0.09
CA ILE A 118 -13.15 -7.10 -0.77
C ILE A 118 -13.75 -7.08 -2.18
N ILE A 119 -14.10 -8.25 -2.73
CA ILE A 119 -14.78 -8.34 -4.03
C ILE A 119 -16.20 -7.76 -3.96
N GLU A 120 -16.94 -7.97 -2.86
CA GLU A 120 -18.28 -7.40 -2.65
C GLU A 120 -18.26 -5.86 -2.62
N TYR A 121 -17.19 -5.23 -2.12
CA TYR A 121 -16.99 -3.79 -2.22
C TYR A 121 -16.67 -3.31 -3.64
N GLY A 122 -16.37 -4.22 -4.58
CA GLY A 122 -16.11 -3.91 -5.99
C GLY A 122 -14.63 -3.78 -6.36
N PHE A 123 -13.70 -4.12 -5.46
CA PHE A 123 -12.27 -4.06 -5.78
C PHE A 123 -11.84 -5.17 -6.74
N GLU A 124 -10.89 -4.88 -7.62
CA GLU A 124 -10.05 -5.95 -8.17
C GLU A 124 -9.04 -6.38 -7.11
N TYR A 125 -9.10 -7.64 -6.69
CA TYR A 125 -8.32 -8.14 -5.56
C TYR A 125 -7.36 -9.28 -5.93
N TYR A 126 -6.07 -8.98 -5.84
CA TYR A 126 -4.97 -9.88 -6.13
C TYR A 126 -4.23 -10.27 -4.85
N ARG A 127 -3.87 -11.54 -4.74
CA ARG A 127 -3.29 -12.24 -3.60
C ARG A 127 -2.06 -13.01 -4.10
N ILE A 128 -0.98 -12.96 -3.35
CA ILE A 128 0.26 -13.63 -3.74
C ILE A 128 0.23 -15.10 -3.31
N GLY A 129 0.70 -15.99 -4.19
CA GLY A 129 0.79 -17.43 -3.91
C GLY A 129 -0.54 -18.17 -3.99
N VAL A 130 -1.56 -17.56 -4.60
CA VAL A 130 -2.86 -18.19 -4.86
C VAL A 130 -2.94 -18.59 -6.33
N ASN A 131 -3.39 -19.81 -6.59
CA ASN A 131 -3.72 -20.24 -7.95
C ASN A 131 -5.05 -19.61 -8.35
N TYR A 132 -4.99 -18.68 -9.30
CA TYR A 132 -6.17 -18.19 -9.99
C TYR A 132 -6.53 -19.20 -11.06
N GLU A 133 -7.55 -20.03 -10.82
CA GLU A 133 -8.10 -20.84 -11.90
C GLU A 133 -8.61 -19.89 -12.99
N SER A 134 -8.12 -20.09 -14.21
CA SER A 134 -8.59 -19.36 -15.37
C SER A 134 -10.03 -19.80 -15.62
N THR A 135 -10.98 -18.87 -15.47
CA THR A 135 -12.36 -19.08 -15.92
C THR A 135 -12.43 -19.02 -17.43
#